data_AF-A0A0K8Q9S8-F1
#
_entry.id   AF-A0A0K8Q9S8-F1
#
_cell.length_a   1.000
_cell.length_b   1.000
_cell.length_c   1.000
_cell.angle_alpha   90.00
_cell.angle_beta   90.00
_cell.angle_gamma   90.00
#
_symmetry.space_group_name_H-M   'P 1'
#
loop_
_entity.id
_entity.type
_entity.pdbx_description
1 polymer ?
#
loop_
_entity_poly.entity_id
_entity_poly.type
_entity_poly.pdbx_seq_one_letter_code
_entity_poly.pdbx_strand_id
1 'polypeptide(L)' 'AWSQLPPEERHINSIRALLTHALHDGAGFDRDGWEAVDFEQIDGTTRTAYLPVVTLKKD' A
#
# COMPACT_ATOMS: atom_id res chain seq x y z
N ALA A 1 -0.95 21.14 0.81
CA ALA A 1 -0.80 20.12 1.88
C ALA A 1 -1.64 18.89 1.52
N TRP A 2 -1.20 17.66 1.83
CA TRP A 2 -1.90 16.40 1.46
C TRP A 2 -3.42 16.40 1.70
N SER A 3 -3.88 17.01 2.79
CA SER A 3 -5.30 17.12 3.15
C SER A 3 -6.15 17.90 2.14
N GLN A 4 -5.51 18.65 1.23
CA GLN A 4 -6.13 19.49 0.22
C GLN A 4 -6.31 18.78 -1.13
N LEU A 5 -5.88 17.52 -1.28
CA LEU A 5 -6.19 16.72 -2.47
C LEU A 5 -7.66 16.29 -2.47
N PRO A 6 -8.28 16.09 -3.65
CA PRO A 6 -9.61 15.50 -3.78
C PRO A 6 -9.73 14.13 -3.06
N PRO A 7 -10.90 13.75 -2.50
CA PRO A 7 -11.12 12.48 -1.82
C PRO A 7 -10.54 11.26 -2.55
N GLU A 8 -10.81 11.18 -3.85
CA GLU A 8 -10.40 10.16 -4.80
C GLU A 8 -8.88 10.07 -5.02
N GLU A 9 -8.15 11.14 -4.73
CA GLU A 9 -6.69 11.20 -4.88
C GLU A 9 -5.95 11.02 -3.55
N ARG A 10 -6.69 11.02 -2.41
CA ARG A 10 -6.10 10.87 -1.07
C ARG A 10 -5.79 9.42 -0.71
N HIS A 11 -6.32 8.44 -1.44
CA HIS A 11 -6.23 7.01 -1.10
C HIS A 11 -4.79 6.49 -0.96
N ILE A 12 -3.91 6.84 -1.91
CA ILE A 12 -2.50 6.38 -1.89
C ILE A 12 -1.77 6.85 -0.62
N ASN A 13 -2.05 8.07 -0.18
CA ASN A 13 -1.39 8.62 1.00
C ASN A 13 -1.98 8.08 2.30
N SER A 14 -3.29 7.76 2.34
CA SER A 14 -3.88 7.01 3.45
C SER A 14 -3.29 5.60 3.58
N ILE A 15 -3.08 4.91 2.46
CA ILE A 15 -2.42 3.58 2.44
C ILE A 15 -0.97 3.71 2.93
N ARG A 16 -0.20 4.71 2.46
CA ARG A 16 1.15 4.97 2.98
C ARG A 16 1.16 5.26 4.47
N ALA A 17 0.22 6.05 4.97
CA ALA A 17 0.13 6.37 6.40
C ALA A 17 -0.15 5.10 7.24
N LEU A 18 -1.08 4.25 6.78
CA LEU A 18 -1.39 2.97 7.44
C LEU A 18 -0.19 2.02 7.45
N LEU A 19 0.51 1.87 6.32
CA LEU A 19 1.73 1.06 6.24
C LEU A 19 2.85 1.60 7.13
N THR A 20 3.01 2.93 7.20
CA THR A 20 3.99 3.59 8.07
C THR A 20 3.68 3.36 9.54
N HIS A 21 2.39 3.42 9.92
CA HIS A 21 1.97 3.13 11.28
C HIS A 21 2.22 1.67 11.66
N ALA A 22 1.83 0.73 10.79
CA ALA A 22 2.11 -0.69 10.98
C ALA A 22 3.61 -1.00 11.09
N LEU A 23 4.45 -0.36 10.27
CA LEU A 23 5.91 -0.42 10.36
C LEU A 23 6.42 -0.01 11.74
N HIS A 24 5.92 1.14 12.24
CA HIS A 24 6.31 1.66 13.53
C HIS A 24 5.87 0.74 14.68
N ASP A 25 4.75 0.04 14.53
CA ASP A 25 4.21 -0.91 15.50
C ASP A 25 4.87 -2.31 15.40
N GLY A 26 5.93 -2.44 14.59
CA GLY A 26 6.75 -3.65 14.53
C GLY A 26 6.27 -4.69 13.53
N ALA A 27 5.43 -4.32 12.55
CA ALA A 27 5.11 -5.20 11.44
C ALA A 27 6.39 -5.59 10.68
N GLY A 28 6.54 -6.89 10.42
CA GLY A 28 7.65 -7.44 9.64
C GLY A 28 7.35 -7.36 8.15
N PHE A 29 8.27 -6.78 7.38
CA PHE A 29 8.29 -6.91 5.93
C PHE A 29 9.07 -8.17 5.60
N ASP A 30 8.41 -9.12 4.93
CA ASP A 30 9.13 -10.21 4.31
C ASP A 30 9.87 -9.65 3.10
N ARG A 31 11.19 -9.55 3.20
CA ARG A 31 12.04 -9.00 2.13
C ARG A 31 12.21 -9.98 0.97
N ASP A 32 11.93 -11.25 1.22
CA ASP A 32 12.05 -12.35 0.26
C ASP A 32 10.67 -12.78 -0.27
N GLY A 33 9.59 -12.47 0.47
CA GLY A 33 8.20 -12.68 0.09
C GLY A 33 7.63 -11.53 -0.74
N TRP A 34 7.49 -11.76 -2.04
CA TRP A 34 6.85 -10.83 -2.97
C TRP A 34 5.55 -11.41 -3.49
N GLU A 35 4.49 -10.60 -3.50
CA GLU A 35 3.18 -10.96 -4.03
C GLU A 35 2.85 -10.14 -5.28
N ALA A 36 2.27 -10.79 -6.27
CA ALA A 36 1.78 -10.15 -7.48
C ALA A 36 0.40 -9.55 -7.22
N VAL A 37 0.25 -8.26 -7.49
CA VAL A 37 -1.02 -7.53 -7.37
C VAL A 37 -1.36 -6.92 -8.72
N ASP A 38 -2.50 -7.30 -9.25
CA ASP A 38 -3.07 -6.68 -10.44
C ASP A 38 -3.79 -5.39 -10.07
N PHE A 39 -3.55 -4.33 -10.84
CA PHE A 39 -4.19 -3.03 -10.67
C PHE A 39 -4.60 -2.45 -12.02
N GLU A 40 -5.74 -1.77 -12.01
CA GLU A 40 -6.24 -1.03 -13.17
C GLU A 40 -5.62 0.37 -13.22
N GLN A 41 -5.19 0.76 -14.40
CA GLN A 41 -4.66 2.09 -14.68
C GLN A 41 -5.78 3.06 -15.10
N ILE A 42 -5.50 4.36 -15.04
CA ILE A 42 -6.47 5.40 -15.44
C ILE A 42 -6.93 5.30 -16.91
N ASP A 43 -6.18 4.59 -17.75
CA ASP A 43 -6.49 4.34 -19.16
C ASP A 43 -7.29 3.04 -19.38
N GLY A 44 -7.69 2.36 -18.29
CA GLY A 44 -8.46 1.11 -18.31
C GLY A 44 -7.61 -0.14 -18.57
N THR A 45 -6.28 -0.02 -18.68
CA THR A 45 -5.40 -1.19 -18.84
C THR A 45 -5.03 -1.79 -17.48
N THR A 46 -4.85 -3.10 -17.43
CA THR A 46 -4.40 -3.81 -16.21
C THR A 46 -2.91 -4.04 -16.25
N ARG A 47 -2.23 -3.79 -15.12
CA ARG A 47 -0.82 -4.16 -14.91
C ARG A 47 -0.64 -4.91 -13.61
N THR A 48 0.42 -5.71 -13.56
CA THR A 48 0.85 -6.43 -12.36
C THR A 48 2.02 -5.69 -11.72
N ALA A 49 1.92 -5.42 -10.42
CA ALA A 49 3.04 -4.98 -9.57
C ALA A 49 3.44 -6.12 -8.64
N TYR A 50 4.73 -6.21 -8.32
CA TYR A 50 5.23 -7.09 -7.26
C TYR A 50 5.46 -6.25 -6.01
N LEU A 51 4.80 -6.59 -4.91
CA LEU A 51 4.88 -5.86 -3.66
C LEU A 51 5.42 -6.77 -2.54
N PRO A 52 6.22 -6.24 -1.60
CA PRO A 52 6.68 -7.02 -0.46
C PRO A 52 5.51 -7.34 0.47
N VAL A 53 5.46 -8.56 0.98
CA VAL A 53 4.40 -9.01 1.89
C VAL A 53 4.64 -8.41 3.28
N VAL A 54 3.59 -7.81 3.84
CA VAL A 54 3.59 -7.27 5.21
C VAL A 54 2.67 -8.09 6.07
N THR A 55 3.22 -8.71 7.12
CA THR A 55 2.40 -9.41 8.12
C THR A 55 2.10 -8.47 9.28
N LEU A 56 0.83 -8.11 9.42
CA LEU A 56 0.35 -7.37 10.58
C LEU A 56 0.11 -8.35 11.73
N LYS A 57 0.77 -8.15 12.88
CA LYS A 57 0.38 -8.85 14.11
C LYS A 57 -0.96 -8.29 14.56
N LYS A 58 -1.96 -9.16 14.64
CA LYS A 58 -3.25 -8.85 15.23
C LYS A 58 -3.18 -9.16 16.71
N ASP A 59 -3.52 -8.19 17.55
CA ASP A 59 -3.86 -8.41 18.97
C ASP A 59 -5.23 -9.11 19.08
#